data_AF-A0A1G2DAJ0-F1
#
_entry.id   AF-A0A1G2DAJ0-F1
#
_cell.length_a   1.000
_cell.length_b   1.000
_cell.length_c   1.000
_cell.angle_alpha   90.00
_cell.angle_beta   90.00
_cell.angle_gamma   90.00
#
_symmetry.space_group_name_H-M   'P 1'
#
loop_
_entity.id
_entity.type
_entity.pdbx_description
1 polymer ?
#
loop_
_entity_poly.entity_id
_entity_poly.type
_entity_poly.pdbx_seq_one_letter_code
_entity_poly.pdbx_strand_id
1 'polypeptide(L)'
;MQKGQPMTLAHPDAQAMKATWDTKGNRRRHDVTFEQLFEYFQTNRHSMSAIGKCSGVTRARVQQIYNTYFRTLFGGLSGLERRRECTVQNRLVKAKRAENEMFEAGAFMGVVAEKARAAGCTVEAARCFKDGKPTGRIEKHTLLVNGHRCAVHHSFSGVKPSAHCMRAYARFNINPKKAQVADAVILHSAVAGFDEHLFVIPREILRPILEIPRKRQERVALFLPTKQLPVYRNNRPRIDWWRYAEGWHLLPLLW
;
A
#
# COMPACT_ATOMS: atom_id res chain seq x y z
N MET A 1 24.17 -16.59 -24.98
CA MET A 1 22.76 -16.31 -25.36
C MET A 1 22.59 -14.81 -25.51
N GLN A 2 22.22 -14.36 -26.71
CA GLN A 2 21.89 -12.95 -26.95
C GLN A 2 20.70 -12.56 -26.06
N LYS A 3 20.88 -11.57 -25.19
CA LYS A 3 19.80 -10.98 -24.40
C LYS A 3 18.83 -10.28 -25.35
N GLY A 4 17.62 -10.81 -25.53
CA GLY A 4 16.55 -10.02 -26.14
C GLY A 4 15.50 -10.75 -26.97
N GLN A 5 15.74 -11.97 -27.47
CA GLN A 5 14.70 -12.72 -28.17
C GLN A 5 13.86 -13.54 -27.19
N PRO A 6 12.52 -13.43 -27.21
CA PRO A 6 11.66 -14.27 -26.39
C PRO A 6 11.83 -15.73 -26.85
N MET A 7 12.26 -16.60 -25.94
CA MET A 7 12.41 -18.03 -26.22
C MET A 7 11.05 -18.60 -26.63
N THR A 8 10.94 -19.12 -27.86
CA THR A 8 9.70 -19.70 -28.40
C THR A 8 9.79 -21.23 -28.41
N LEU A 9 8.64 -21.90 -28.48
CA LEU A 9 8.60 -23.36 -28.63
C LEU A 9 9.28 -23.83 -29.94
N ALA A 10 9.33 -22.98 -30.97
CA ALA A 10 10.00 -23.29 -32.23
C ALA A 10 11.54 -23.26 -32.14
N HIS A 11 12.12 -22.78 -31.03
CA HIS A 11 13.56 -22.71 -30.87
C HIS A 11 14.20 -24.12 -30.86
N PRO A 12 15.31 -24.37 -31.57
CA PRO A 12 15.96 -25.68 -31.62
C PRO A 12 16.22 -26.30 -30.24
N ASP A 13 16.73 -25.50 -29.30
CA ASP A 13 16.96 -25.96 -27.92
C ASP A 13 15.67 -26.36 -27.19
N ALA A 14 14.56 -25.65 -27.44
CA ALA A 14 13.27 -25.97 -26.83
C ALA A 14 12.72 -27.28 -27.41
N GLN A 15 12.87 -27.50 -28.72
CA GLN A 15 12.50 -28.75 -29.39
C GLN A 15 13.36 -29.94 -28.90
N ALA A 16 14.67 -29.74 -28.72
CA ALA A 16 15.57 -30.77 -28.17
C ALA A 16 15.20 -31.15 -26.73
N MET A 17 14.86 -30.17 -25.88
CA MET A 17 14.41 -30.41 -24.51
C MET A 17 13.02 -31.08 -24.47
N LYS A 18 12.12 -30.70 -25.38
CA LYS A 18 10.83 -31.36 -25.56
C LYS A 18 11.01 -32.83 -25.94
N ALA A 19 11.84 -33.14 -26.94
CA ALA A 19 12.11 -34.53 -27.32
C ALA A 19 12.68 -35.36 -26.15
N THR A 20 13.53 -34.74 -25.31
CA THR A 20 14.06 -35.36 -24.10
C THR A 20 12.96 -35.59 -23.04
N TRP A 21 12.03 -34.64 -22.91
CA TRP A 21 10.85 -34.77 -22.04
C TRP A 21 9.91 -35.88 -22.50
N ASP A 22 9.62 -35.95 -23.79
CA ASP A 22 8.69 -36.94 -24.36
C ASP A 22 9.25 -38.37 -24.19
N THR A 23 10.56 -38.54 -24.33
CA THR A 23 11.23 -39.85 -24.15
C THR A 23 11.42 -40.25 -22.68
N LYS A 24 11.77 -39.31 -21.79
CA LYS A 24 12.18 -39.62 -20.40
C LYS A 24 11.29 -39.03 -19.31
N GLY A 25 10.67 -37.88 -19.56
CA GLY A 25 9.85 -37.13 -18.60
C GLY A 25 8.43 -37.63 -18.47
N ASN A 26 7.78 -38.00 -19.59
CA ASN A 26 6.38 -38.40 -19.65
C ASN A 26 6.09 -39.80 -19.04
N ARG A 27 7.13 -40.60 -18.79
CA ARG A 27 7.00 -41.95 -18.17
C ARG A 27 6.51 -41.93 -16.73
N ARG A 28 6.57 -40.79 -16.05
CA ARG A 28 6.14 -40.64 -14.66
C ARG A 28 4.84 -39.84 -14.72
N ARG A 29 3.66 -40.48 -14.61
CA ARG A 29 2.30 -39.88 -14.62
C ARG A 29 2.26 -38.40 -14.14
N HIS A 30 2.47 -37.46 -15.05
CA HIS A 30 2.22 -36.04 -14.83
C HIS A 30 1.09 -35.65 -15.78
N ASP A 31 0.05 -34.99 -15.28
CA ASP A 31 -1.06 -34.54 -16.12
C ASP A 31 -0.73 -33.26 -16.90
N VAL A 32 0.56 -32.90 -17.01
CA VAL A 32 1.02 -31.64 -17.62
C VAL A 32 1.99 -31.90 -18.77
N THR A 33 1.77 -31.21 -19.89
CA THR A 33 2.62 -31.31 -21.07
C THR A 33 3.85 -30.38 -20.97
N PHE A 34 4.85 -30.62 -21.82
CA PHE A 34 6.03 -29.76 -21.92
C PHE A 34 5.63 -28.33 -22.30
N GLU A 35 4.69 -28.16 -23.22
CA GLU A 35 4.20 -26.87 -23.72
C GLU A 35 3.53 -26.06 -22.62
N GLN A 36 2.67 -26.70 -21.83
CA GLN A 36 2.01 -26.05 -20.69
C GLN A 36 3.03 -25.54 -19.68
N LEU A 37 4.03 -26.37 -19.34
CA LEU A 37 5.12 -25.97 -18.46
C LEU A 37 5.98 -24.87 -19.08
N PHE A 38 6.27 -24.95 -20.38
CA PHE A 38 7.02 -23.94 -21.11
C PHE A 38 6.31 -22.58 -21.01
N GLU A 39 5.00 -22.53 -21.22
CA GLU A 39 4.19 -21.32 -21.12
C GLU A 39 4.16 -20.75 -19.69
N TYR A 40 3.95 -21.60 -18.68
CA TYR A 40 4.02 -21.19 -17.28
C TYR A 40 5.38 -20.59 -16.92
N PHE A 41 6.47 -21.18 -17.43
CA PHE A 41 7.82 -20.68 -17.22
C PHE A 41 8.16 -19.49 -18.13
N GLN A 42 7.56 -19.33 -19.29
CA GLN A 42 7.85 -18.17 -20.15
C GLN A 42 7.30 -16.88 -19.53
N THR A 43 6.11 -16.93 -18.95
CA THR A 43 5.44 -15.74 -18.40
C THR A 43 6.02 -15.27 -17.06
N ASN A 44 6.67 -16.15 -16.30
CA ASN A 44 7.19 -15.90 -14.93
C ASN A 44 6.15 -15.33 -13.94
N ARG A 45 4.85 -15.44 -14.26
CA ARG A 45 3.74 -14.95 -13.43
C ARG A 45 3.34 -15.96 -12.36
N HIS A 46 3.53 -17.25 -12.63
CA HIS A 46 3.12 -18.32 -11.72
C HIS A 46 4.29 -18.76 -10.83
N SER A 47 4.04 -18.84 -9.53
CA SER A 47 5.00 -19.48 -8.61
C SER A 47 5.07 -20.99 -8.87
N MET A 48 6.20 -21.62 -8.56
CA MET A 48 6.35 -23.09 -8.65
C MET A 48 5.27 -23.86 -7.86
N SER A 49 4.77 -23.29 -6.76
CA SER A 49 3.64 -23.85 -6.00
C SER A 49 2.32 -23.75 -6.77
N ALA A 50 2.08 -22.64 -7.46
CA ALA A 50 0.88 -22.45 -8.26
C ALA A 50 0.89 -23.38 -9.48
N ILE A 51 2.02 -23.49 -10.17
CA ILE A 51 2.23 -24.46 -11.25
C ILE A 51 1.97 -25.87 -10.73
N GLY A 52 2.56 -26.23 -9.58
CA GLY A 52 2.34 -27.57 -8.99
C GLY A 52 0.87 -27.86 -8.70
N LYS A 53 0.12 -26.87 -8.17
CA LYS A 53 -1.32 -27.02 -7.93
C LYS A 53 -2.12 -27.20 -9.23
N CYS A 54 -1.81 -26.44 -10.27
CA CYS A 54 -2.46 -26.56 -11.58
C CYS A 54 -2.10 -27.87 -12.30
N SER A 55 -0.89 -28.37 -12.08
CA SER A 55 -0.32 -29.52 -12.78
C SER A 55 -0.38 -30.83 -11.98
N GLY A 56 -1.04 -30.84 -10.82
CA GLY A 56 -1.16 -32.05 -9.97
C GLY A 56 0.15 -32.56 -9.37
N VAL A 57 1.22 -31.76 -9.36
CA VAL A 57 2.57 -32.16 -8.93
C VAL A 57 3.06 -31.34 -7.75
N THR A 58 3.92 -31.93 -6.91
CA THR A 58 4.48 -31.20 -5.77
C THR A 58 5.38 -30.06 -6.25
N ARG A 59 5.46 -28.98 -5.46
CA ARG A 59 6.36 -27.85 -5.73
C ARG A 59 7.81 -28.29 -5.96
N ALA A 60 8.31 -29.23 -5.15
CA ALA A 60 9.67 -29.75 -5.27
C ALA A 60 9.87 -30.44 -6.62
N ARG A 61 8.85 -31.16 -7.10
CA ARG A 61 8.88 -31.80 -8.40
C ARG A 61 8.92 -30.80 -9.55
N VAL A 62 8.11 -29.73 -9.49
CA VAL A 62 8.18 -28.64 -10.49
C VAL A 62 9.57 -28.03 -10.54
N GLN A 63 10.21 -27.82 -9.38
CA GLN A 63 11.57 -27.27 -9.33
C GLN A 63 12.61 -28.21 -9.97
N GLN A 64 12.50 -29.53 -9.76
CA GLN A 64 13.35 -30.51 -10.43
C GLN A 64 13.14 -30.46 -11.95
N ILE A 65 11.89 -30.50 -12.41
CA ILE A 65 11.53 -30.43 -13.83
C ILE A 65 12.12 -29.17 -14.46
N TYR A 66 11.92 -28.02 -13.82
CA TYR A 66 12.48 -26.75 -14.29
C TYR A 66 14.01 -26.82 -14.40
N ASN A 67 14.69 -27.26 -13.34
CA ASN A 67 16.16 -27.31 -13.32
C ASN A 67 16.73 -28.27 -14.38
N THR A 68 16.04 -29.37 -14.67
CA THR A 68 16.47 -30.39 -15.64
C THR A 68 16.21 -29.98 -17.08
N TYR A 69 15.02 -29.46 -17.40
CA TYR A 69 14.58 -29.30 -18.79
C TYR A 69 14.47 -27.84 -19.26
N PHE A 70 14.33 -26.89 -18.33
CA PHE A 70 13.98 -25.51 -18.67
C PHE A 70 15.01 -24.46 -18.24
N ARG A 71 15.93 -24.81 -17.32
CA ARG A 71 16.96 -23.88 -16.79
C ARG A 71 17.78 -23.22 -17.90
N THR A 72 18.25 -24.02 -18.85
CA THR A 72 19.06 -23.52 -19.97
C THR A 72 18.23 -22.65 -20.91
N LEU A 73 16.94 -22.96 -21.09
CA LEU A 73 16.03 -22.22 -21.95
C LEU A 73 15.70 -20.81 -21.43
N PHE A 74 15.77 -20.60 -20.11
CA PHE A 74 15.40 -19.35 -19.45
C PHE A 74 16.59 -18.67 -18.73
N GLY A 75 17.73 -18.57 -19.42
CA GLY A 75 18.85 -17.74 -18.97
C GLY A 75 19.68 -18.33 -17.82
N GLY A 76 19.60 -19.65 -17.59
CA GLY A 76 20.46 -20.36 -16.65
C GLY A 76 20.11 -20.19 -15.17
N LEU A 77 19.11 -19.35 -14.85
CA LEU A 77 18.63 -19.15 -13.48
C LEU A 77 18.04 -20.44 -12.95
N SER A 78 18.45 -20.82 -11.74
CA SER A 78 17.84 -21.93 -11.00
C SER A 78 16.39 -21.62 -10.65
N GLY A 79 15.60 -22.68 -10.37
CA GLY A 79 14.22 -22.50 -9.90
C GLY A 79 14.10 -21.67 -8.61
N LEU A 80 15.16 -21.62 -7.79
CA LEU A 80 15.21 -20.79 -6.59
C LEU A 80 15.37 -19.30 -6.91
N GLU A 81 16.25 -18.96 -7.85
CA GLU A 81 16.49 -17.57 -8.28
C GLU A 81 15.25 -16.99 -8.95
N ARG A 82 14.61 -17.75 -9.85
CA ARG A 82 13.32 -17.35 -10.42
C ARG A 82 12.24 -17.12 -9.37
N ARG A 83 12.21 -17.96 -8.33
CA ARG A 83 11.26 -17.76 -7.22
C ARG A 83 11.52 -16.43 -6.53
N ARG A 84 12.77 -16.03 -6.32
CA ARG A 84 13.13 -14.74 -5.72
C ARG A 84 12.64 -13.60 -6.62
N GLU A 85 12.95 -13.64 -7.91
CA GLU A 85 12.50 -12.63 -8.88
C GLU A 85 10.97 -12.53 -8.96
N CYS A 86 10.27 -13.65 -9.13
CA CYS A 86 8.80 -13.70 -9.17
C CYS A 86 8.20 -13.16 -7.86
N THR A 87 8.84 -13.42 -6.71
CA THR A 87 8.40 -12.86 -5.42
C THR A 87 8.57 -11.34 -5.38
N VAL A 88 9.69 -10.82 -5.86
CA VAL A 88 9.95 -9.37 -5.93
C VAL A 88 8.96 -8.70 -6.88
N GLN A 89 8.78 -9.24 -8.08
CA GLN A 89 7.82 -8.74 -9.07
C GLN A 89 6.39 -8.74 -8.52
N ASN A 90 5.94 -9.84 -7.91
CA ASN A 90 4.62 -9.91 -7.29
C ASN A 90 4.45 -8.92 -6.14
N ARG A 91 5.50 -8.62 -5.36
CA ARG A 91 5.46 -7.59 -4.32
C ARG A 91 5.30 -6.20 -4.94
N LEU A 92 6.03 -5.90 -6.02
CA LEU A 92 5.93 -4.62 -6.72
C LEU A 92 4.54 -4.42 -7.32
N VAL A 93 4.00 -5.43 -8.02
CA VAL A 93 2.64 -5.38 -8.59
C VAL A 93 1.60 -5.17 -7.49
N LYS A 94 1.70 -5.88 -6.36
CA LYS A 94 0.79 -5.70 -5.22
C LYS A 94 0.90 -4.31 -4.60
N ALA A 95 2.12 -3.78 -4.45
CA ALA A 95 2.34 -2.43 -3.94
C ALA A 95 1.70 -1.39 -4.85
N LYS A 96 1.97 -1.46 -6.17
CA LYS A 96 1.40 -0.55 -7.16
C LYS A 96 -0.13 -0.61 -7.21
N ARG A 97 -0.70 -1.81 -7.11
CA ARG A 97 -2.15 -1.97 -7.03
C ARG A 97 -2.73 -1.32 -5.76
N ALA A 98 -2.12 -1.56 -4.61
CA ALA A 98 -2.55 -0.95 -3.35
C ALA A 98 -2.39 0.59 -3.36
N GLU A 99 -1.42 1.12 -4.11
CA GLU A 99 -1.22 2.55 -4.30
C GLU A 99 -2.34 3.15 -5.15
N ASN A 100 -2.65 2.51 -6.27
CA ASN A 100 -3.77 2.90 -7.12
C ASN A 100 -5.10 2.86 -6.36
N GLU A 101 -5.34 1.82 -5.55
CA GLU A 101 -6.54 1.70 -4.70
C GLU A 101 -6.57 2.80 -3.61
N MET A 102 -5.42 3.24 -3.10
CA MET A 102 -5.35 4.34 -2.13
C MET A 102 -5.68 5.69 -2.78
N PHE A 103 -5.25 5.93 -4.01
CA PHE A 103 -5.47 7.18 -4.74
C PHE A 103 -6.65 7.12 -5.71
N GLU A 104 -7.53 6.12 -5.56
CA GLU A 104 -8.74 6.02 -6.38
C GLU A 104 -9.60 7.28 -6.24
N ALA A 105 -10.12 7.78 -7.36
CA ALA A 105 -10.92 8.99 -7.39
C ALA A 105 -12.17 8.84 -6.51
N GLY A 106 -12.45 9.83 -5.67
CA GLY A 106 -13.57 9.81 -4.71
C GLY A 106 -13.30 9.02 -3.42
N ALA A 107 -12.24 8.22 -3.33
CA ALA A 107 -11.75 7.74 -2.04
C ALA A 107 -11.15 8.93 -1.27
N PHE A 108 -11.44 9.04 0.04
CA PHE A 108 -10.99 10.21 0.81
C PHE A 108 -9.47 10.43 0.78
N MET A 109 -8.68 9.35 0.67
CA MET A 109 -7.23 9.43 0.51
C MET A 109 -6.84 10.06 -0.85
N GLY A 110 -7.58 9.72 -1.92
CA GLY A 110 -7.46 10.35 -3.23
C GLY A 110 -7.79 11.84 -3.17
N VAL A 111 -8.91 12.22 -2.54
CA VAL A 111 -9.32 13.63 -2.36
C VAL A 111 -8.26 14.44 -1.62
N VAL A 112 -7.73 13.91 -0.52
CA VAL A 112 -6.65 14.56 0.25
C VAL A 112 -5.38 14.71 -0.62
N ALA A 113 -5.03 13.69 -1.40
CA ALA A 113 -3.87 13.73 -2.28
C ALA A 113 -4.03 14.74 -3.43
N GLU A 114 -5.24 14.85 -4.01
CA GLU A 114 -5.55 15.85 -5.04
C GLU A 114 -5.43 17.27 -4.50
N LYS A 115 -6.00 17.55 -3.31
CA LYS A 115 -5.87 18.85 -2.64
C LYS A 115 -4.41 19.22 -2.36
N ALA A 116 -3.62 18.27 -1.86
CA ALA A 116 -2.19 18.48 -1.62
C ALA A 116 -1.42 18.80 -2.91
N ARG A 117 -1.67 18.04 -3.99
CA ARG A 117 -1.03 18.27 -5.30
C ARG A 117 -1.45 19.61 -5.90
N ALA A 118 -2.71 20.00 -5.77
CA ALA A 118 -3.21 21.31 -6.20
C ALA A 118 -2.55 22.46 -5.43
N ALA A 119 -2.15 22.24 -4.18
CA ALA A 119 -1.35 23.16 -3.38
C ALA A 119 0.17 23.12 -3.70
N GLY A 120 0.59 22.35 -4.71
CA GLY A 120 1.99 22.25 -5.14
C GLY A 120 2.84 21.25 -4.34
N CYS A 121 2.24 20.41 -3.51
CA CYS A 121 2.98 19.39 -2.76
C CYS A 121 3.24 18.12 -3.58
N THR A 122 4.36 17.45 -3.34
CA THR A 122 4.56 16.06 -3.75
C THR A 122 3.79 15.13 -2.81
N VAL A 123 3.20 14.06 -3.35
CA VAL A 123 2.39 13.12 -2.56
C VAL A 123 2.70 11.68 -2.99
N GLU A 124 3.13 10.88 -2.02
CA GLU A 124 3.41 9.46 -2.19
C GLU A 124 2.67 8.61 -1.14
N ALA A 125 2.44 7.33 -1.46
CA ALA A 125 1.90 6.40 -0.49
C ALA A 125 2.98 5.96 0.52
N ALA A 126 2.69 6.07 1.82
CA ALA A 126 3.63 5.63 2.84
C ALA A 126 3.80 4.11 2.84
N ARG A 127 5.04 3.61 2.86
CA ARG A 127 5.35 2.18 2.87
C ARG A 127 5.46 1.66 4.30
N CYS A 128 5.00 0.42 4.53
CA CYS A 128 5.23 -0.25 5.81
C CYS A 128 6.66 -0.78 5.90
N PHE A 129 7.33 -0.55 7.02
CA PHE A 129 8.65 -1.08 7.32
C PHE A 129 8.58 -2.21 8.36
N LYS A 130 9.47 -3.19 8.23
CA LYS A 130 9.72 -4.23 9.23
C LYS A 130 11.23 -4.40 9.36
N ASP A 131 11.75 -4.28 10.59
CA ASP A 131 13.18 -4.39 10.89
C ASP A 131 14.03 -3.46 10.00
N GLY A 132 13.57 -2.22 9.82
CA GLY A 132 14.23 -1.21 8.97
C GLY A 132 14.09 -1.41 7.46
N LYS A 133 13.40 -2.47 7.00
CA LYS A 133 13.25 -2.80 5.57
C LYS A 133 11.82 -2.61 5.07
N PRO A 134 11.60 -2.07 3.86
CA PRO A 134 10.27 -1.92 3.30
C PRO A 134 9.63 -3.29 3.01
N THR A 135 8.39 -3.47 3.44
CA THR A 135 7.68 -4.77 3.39
C THR A 135 6.89 -5.00 2.10
N GLY A 136 6.99 -4.09 1.12
CA GLY A 136 6.19 -4.09 -0.11
C GLY A 136 4.70 -3.84 0.14
N ARG A 137 4.31 -3.49 1.37
CA ARG A 137 2.95 -3.10 1.74
C ARG A 137 2.88 -1.59 1.91
N ILE A 138 1.72 -1.05 1.58
CA ILE A 138 1.39 0.36 1.81
C ILE A 138 0.67 0.48 3.15
N GLU A 139 1.00 1.53 3.88
CA GLU A 139 0.41 1.82 5.16
C GLU A 139 -0.92 2.54 4.98
N LYS A 140 -1.99 1.89 5.41
CA LYS A 140 -3.33 2.47 5.34
C LYS A 140 -3.41 3.77 6.15
N HIS A 141 -4.03 4.77 5.54
CA HIS A 141 -4.30 6.08 6.16
C HIS A 141 -3.03 6.87 6.48
N THR A 142 -1.99 6.72 5.67
CA THR A 142 -0.74 7.45 5.82
C THR A 142 -0.18 7.82 4.45
N LEU A 143 0.16 9.09 4.29
CA LEU A 143 0.77 9.65 3.08
C LEU A 143 2.16 10.19 3.41
N LEU A 144 3.01 10.29 2.41
CA LEU A 144 4.18 11.16 2.44
C LEU A 144 3.82 12.42 1.64
N VAL A 145 3.80 13.58 2.28
CA VAL A 145 3.54 14.86 1.64
C VAL A 145 4.82 15.69 1.76
N ASN A 146 5.44 16.05 0.63
CA ASN A 146 6.72 16.77 0.65
C ASN A 146 7.82 16.05 1.46
N GLY A 147 7.76 14.71 1.52
CA GLY A 147 8.64 13.86 2.34
C GLY A 147 8.18 13.69 3.80
N HIS A 148 7.26 14.50 4.29
CA HIS A 148 6.70 14.40 5.64
C HIS A 148 5.69 13.28 5.74
N ARG A 149 5.79 12.49 6.81
CA ARG A 149 4.88 11.38 7.07
C ARG A 149 3.61 11.88 7.73
N CYS A 150 2.51 11.86 7.00
CA CYS A 150 1.22 12.40 7.45
C CYS A 150 0.20 11.29 7.73
N ALA A 151 -0.35 11.25 8.94
CA ALA A 151 -1.48 10.39 9.26
C ALA A 151 -2.79 11.05 8.83
N VAL A 152 -3.59 10.36 8.01
CA VAL A 152 -4.83 10.91 7.44
C VAL A 152 -6.05 10.33 8.15
N HIS A 153 -6.95 11.19 8.60
CA HIS A 153 -8.23 10.79 9.19
C HIS A 153 -9.37 11.51 8.48
N HIS A 154 -10.46 10.81 8.24
CA HIS A 154 -11.65 11.38 7.64
C HIS A 154 -12.86 11.28 8.58
N SER A 155 -13.83 12.15 8.40
CA SER A 155 -15.12 12.11 9.09
C SER A 155 -16.24 12.54 8.14
N PHE A 156 -17.25 11.68 7.98
CA PHE A 156 -18.45 11.96 7.17
C PHE A 156 -19.67 12.33 8.02
N SER A 157 -19.60 12.13 9.34
CA SER A 157 -20.73 12.33 10.23
C SER A 157 -20.47 13.44 11.24
N GLY A 158 -21.42 14.37 11.29
CA GLY A 158 -21.50 15.39 12.31
C GLY A 158 -22.02 14.77 13.60
N VAL A 159 -21.35 15.07 14.71
CA VAL A 159 -21.79 14.66 16.04
C VAL A 159 -21.97 15.88 16.93
N LYS A 160 -22.88 15.77 17.88
CA LYS A 160 -22.98 16.69 19.01
C LYS A 160 -22.15 16.09 20.16
N PRO A 161 -21.11 16.78 20.65
CA PRO A 161 -20.25 16.26 21.73
C PRO A 161 -21.01 15.97 23.03
N SER A 162 -22.15 16.63 23.25
CA SER A 162 -23.05 16.41 24.39
C SER A 162 -24.50 16.72 24.00
N ALA A 163 -25.47 16.26 24.81
CA ALA A 163 -26.90 16.48 24.59
C ALA A 163 -27.28 17.98 24.53
N HIS A 164 -26.58 18.83 25.29
CA HIS A 164 -26.80 20.26 25.32
C HIS A 164 -26.05 21.03 24.23
N CYS A 165 -25.24 20.35 23.41
CA CYS A 165 -24.49 21.00 22.35
C CYS A 165 -25.40 21.23 21.13
N MET A 166 -25.69 22.49 20.83
CA MET A 166 -26.47 22.87 19.64
C MET A 166 -25.65 22.81 18.33
N ARG A 167 -24.32 22.64 18.44
CA ARG A 167 -23.39 22.71 17.31
C ARG A 167 -22.98 21.31 16.85
N ALA A 168 -22.80 21.16 15.53
CA ALA A 168 -22.25 19.96 14.93
C ALA A 168 -20.72 20.03 14.87
N TYR A 169 -20.07 18.89 15.09
CA TYR A 169 -18.63 18.71 15.02
C TYR A 169 -18.30 17.49 14.19
N ALA A 170 -17.24 17.57 13.38
CA ALA A 170 -16.61 16.38 12.83
C ALA A 170 -15.80 15.68 13.93
N ARG A 171 -16.04 14.38 14.11
CA ARG A 171 -15.30 13.57 15.10
C ARG A 171 -14.24 12.73 14.40
N PHE A 172 -13.01 12.83 14.88
CA PHE A 172 -11.87 12.06 14.42
C PHE A 172 -11.34 11.19 15.54
N ASN A 173 -11.25 9.87 15.31
CA ASN A 173 -10.67 8.95 16.28
C ASN A 173 -9.21 8.67 15.90
N ILE A 174 -8.28 9.36 16.56
CA ILE A 174 -6.85 9.30 16.31
C ILE A 174 -6.21 8.19 17.12
N ASN A 175 -5.33 7.41 16.50
CA ASN A 175 -4.50 6.44 17.21
C ASN A 175 -3.22 7.15 17.71
N PRO A 176 -2.99 7.30 19.03
CA PRO A 176 -1.84 8.03 19.55
C PRO A 176 -0.50 7.49 19.06
N LYS A 177 -0.34 6.17 18.99
CA LYS A 177 0.92 5.53 18.55
C LYS A 177 1.25 5.87 17.10
N LYS A 178 0.23 5.94 16.24
CA LYS A 178 0.42 6.31 14.83
C LYS A 178 0.69 7.81 14.67
N ALA A 179 -0.03 8.63 15.43
CA ALA A 179 0.14 10.08 15.37
C ALA A 179 1.50 10.53 15.95
N GLN A 180 2.06 9.80 16.91
CA GLN A 180 3.39 10.10 17.48
C GLN A 180 4.53 9.90 16.47
N VAL A 181 4.40 8.94 15.55
CA VAL A 181 5.40 8.66 14.50
C VAL A 181 5.13 9.41 13.18
N ALA A 182 4.09 10.25 13.14
CA ALA A 182 3.78 11.09 12.00
C ALA A 182 4.30 12.51 12.27
N ASP A 183 4.76 13.20 11.24
CA ASP A 183 5.19 14.61 11.33
C ASP A 183 3.97 15.54 11.41
N ALA A 184 2.87 15.14 10.78
CA ALA A 184 1.59 15.84 10.85
C ALA A 184 0.39 14.89 10.79
N VAL A 185 -0.77 15.42 11.20
CA VAL A 185 -2.06 14.76 11.06
C VAL A 185 -2.93 15.60 10.12
N ILE A 186 -3.45 14.95 9.08
CA ILE A 186 -4.40 15.55 8.14
C ILE A 186 -5.80 15.10 8.53
N LEU A 187 -6.68 16.06 8.79
CA LEU A 187 -8.08 15.82 9.12
C LEU A 187 -8.96 16.30 7.97
N HIS A 188 -9.70 15.38 7.36
CA HIS A 188 -10.63 15.65 6.27
C HIS A 188 -12.07 15.52 6.76
N SER A 189 -12.81 16.63 6.75
CA SER A 189 -14.21 16.70 7.17
C SER A 189 -15.11 16.88 5.95
N ALA A 190 -15.96 15.89 5.69
CA ALA A 190 -16.97 15.91 4.64
C ALA A 190 -18.35 15.57 5.23
N VAL A 191 -18.79 16.38 6.21
CA VAL A 191 -20.05 16.17 6.92
C VAL A 191 -21.21 16.68 6.07
N ALA A 192 -22.22 15.82 5.81
CA ALA A 192 -23.38 16.20 5.03
C ALA A 192 -24.09 17.45 5.58
N GLY A 193 -24.41 18.39 4.69
CA GLY A 193 -25.04 19.68 5.02
C GLY A 193 -24.08 20.77 5.50
N PHE A 194 -22.77 20.53 5.47
CA PHE A 194 -21.72 21.50 5.77
C PHE A 194 -20.66 21.50 4.67
N ASP A 195 -19.91 22.60 4.58
CA ASP A 195 -18.78 22.71 3.66
C ASP A 195 -17.69 21.69 4.00
N GLU A 196 -17.02 21.21 2.96
CA GLU A 196 -15.88 20.31 3.11
C GLU A 196 -14.67 21.10 3.62
N HIS A 197 -13.97 20.56 4.61
CA HIS A 197 -12.78 21.19 5.19
C HIS A 197 -11.65 20.20 5.35
N LEU A 198 -10.43 20.66 5.08
CA LEU A 198 -9.20 19.92 5.32
C LEU A 198 -8.29 20.71 6.25
N PHE A 199 -7.74 20.04 7.26
CA PHE A 199 -6.81 20.64 8.21
C PHE A 199 -5.50 19.86 8.23
N VAL A 200 -4.38 20.57 8.08
CA VAL A 200 -3.02 20.00 8.16
C VAL A 200 -2.40 20.44 9.48
N ILE A 201 -2.35 19.54 10.46
CA ILE A 201 -1.98 19.89 11.83
C ILE A 201 -0.63 19.24 12.18
N PRO A 202 0.43 20.04 12.44
CA PRO A 202 1.72 19.51 12.88
C PRO A 202 1.58 18.68 14.16
N ARG A 203 2.35 17.61 14.29
CA ARG A 203 2.29 16.71 15.45
C ARG A 203 2.50 17.46 16.76
N GLU A 204 3.39 18.45 16.77
CA GLU A 204 3.79 19.22 17.95
C GLU A 204 2.59 19.93 18.60
N ILE A 205 1.62 20.35 17.78
CA ILE A 205 0.37 20.97 18.23
C ILE A 205 -0.56 19.94 18.90
N LEU A 206 -0.50 18.69 18.43
CA LEU A 206 -1.31 17.60 18.98
C LEU A 206 -0.65 16.90 20.15
N ARG A 207 0.66 17.06 20.34
CA ARG A 207 1.47 16.42 21.39
C ARG A 207 0.82 16.46 22.78
N PRO A 208 0.31 17.61 23.29
CA PRO A 208 -0.30 17.69 24.62
C PRO A 208 -1.55 16.81 24.79
N ILE A 209 -2.19 16.43 23.69
CA ILE A 209 -3.42 15.63 23.65
C ILE A 209 -3.09 14.14 23.47
N LEU A 210 -2.05 13.86 22.67
CA LEU A 210 -1.60 12.52 22.33
C LEU A 210 -0.80 11.86 23.48
N GLU A 211 -0.13 12.65 24.31
CA GLU A 211 0.74 12.16 25.40
C GLU A 211 0.03 12.03 26.75
N ILE A 212 -1.26 12.35 26.84
CA ILE A 212 -2.03 12.16 28.08
C ILE A 212 -2.03 10.67 28.44
N PRO A 213 -1.57 10.27 29.65
CA PRO A 213 -1.58 8.87 30.07
C PRO A 213 -3.01 8.31 30.05
N ARG A 214 -3.23 7.23 29.29
CA ARG A 214 -4.54 6.57 29.16
C ARG A 214 -4.46 5.12 29.59
N LYS A 215 -5.49 4.66 30.28
CA LYS A 215 -5.66 3.24 30.59
C LYS A 215 -6.03 2.54 29.26
N ARG A 216 -5.08 1.80 28.68
CA ARG A 216 -5.18 1.07 27.38
C ARG A 216 -5.12 1.96 26.14
N GLN A 217 -4.97 1.32 24.96
CA GLN A 217 -4.84 1.92 23.62
C GLN A 217 -6.13 2.63 23.14
N GLU A 218 -6.69 3.49 23.97
CA GLU A 218 -7.89 4.25 23.62
C GLU A 218 -7.55 5.28 22.55
N ARG A 219 -8.38 5.33 21.50
CA ARG A 219 -8.28 6.36 20.48
C ARG A 219 -8.58 7.73 21.10
N VAL A 220 -7.84 8.75 20.70
CA VAL A 220 -8.12 10.13 21.06
C VAL A 220 -9.22 10.64 20.14
N ALA A 221 -10.38 10.97 20.68
CA ALA A 221 -11.42 11.65 19.92
C ALA A 221 -11.09 13.15 19.85
N LEU A 222 -10.84 13.67 18.65
CA LEU A 222 -10.82 15.10 18.36
C LEU A 222 -12.15 15.51 17.75
N PHE A 223 -12.65 16.66 18.19
CA PHE A 223 -13.87 17.27 17.69
C PHE A 223 -13.51 18.61 17.05
N LEU A 224 -13.70 18.72 15.74
CA LEU A 224 -13.50 19.96 15.00
C LEU A 224 -14.87 20.52 14.62
N PRO A 225 -15.13 21.82 14.85
CA PRO A 225 -16.41 22.41 14.47
C PRO A 225 -16.56 22.39 12.94
N THR A 226 -17.77 22.11 12.45
CA THR A 226 -18.06 22.10 11.00
C THR A 226 -18.17 23.50 10.38
N LYS A 227 -17.99 24.56 11.18
CA LYS A 227 -17.97 25.96 10.75
C LYS A 227 -16.89 26.72 11.53
N GLN A 228 -16.40 27.83 10.97
CA GLN A 228 -15.49 28.70 11.69
C GLN A 228 -16.19 29.34 12.88
N LEU A 229 -15.61 29.12 14.07
CA LEU A 229 -16.16 29.60 15.33
C LEU A 229 -15.05 30.28 16.13
N PRO A 230 -15.37 31.35 16.89
CA PRO A 230 -14.45 31.93 17.84
C PRO A 230 -13.93 30.87 18.83
N VAL A 231 -12.65 30.92 19.16
CA VAL A 231 -12.08 30.05 20.20
C VAL A 231 -12.67 30.44 21.55
N TYR A 232 -13.63 29.64 22.02
CA TYR A 232 -14.32 29.90 23.28
C TYR A 232 -13.75 29.02 24.41
N ARG A 233 -14.04 29.41 25.67
CA ARG A 233 -13.51 28.77 26.89
C ARG A 233 -13.75 27.26 27.00
N ASN A 234 -14.67 26.70 26.21
CA ASN A 234 -15.11 25.30 26.25
C ASN A 234 -14.50 24.39 25.17
N ASN A 235 -13.67 24.88 24.24
CA ASN A 235 -12.92 23.98 23.35
C ASN A 235 -11.83 23.28 24.18
N ARG A 236 -11.84 21.95 24.25
CA ARG A 236 -10.72 21.17 24.79
C ARG A 236 -10.23 20.21 23.71
N PRO A 237 -9.02 20.39 23.18
CA PRO A 237 -8.04 21.44 23.52
C PRO A 237 -8.47 22.81 22.98
N ARG A 238 -8.03 23.90 23.63
CA ARG A 238 -8.31 25.29 23.22
C ARG A 238 -7.42 25.69 22.04
N ILE A 239 -7.56 24.98 20.92
CA ILE A 239 -6.79 25.22 19.71
C ILE A 239 -7.71 25.86 18.68
N ASP A 240 -7.20 26.91 18.05
CA ASP A 240 -7.80 27.48 16.85
C ASP A 240 -7.47 26.58 15.65
N TRP A 241 -8.33 25.59 15.41
CA TRP A 241 -8.12 24.63 14.32
C TRP A 241 -8.09 25.30 12.95
N TRP A 242 -8.76 26.43 12.78
CA TRP A 242 -8.89 27.13 11.51
C TRP A 242 -7.58 27.73 10.99
N ARG A 243 -6.60 27.94 11.88
CA ARG A 243 -5.23 28.30 11.47
C ARG A 243 -4.54 27.23 10.64
N TYR A 244 -5.02 25.99 10.74
CA TYR A 244 -4.48 24.83 10.04
C TYR A 244 -5.32 24.42 8.83
N ALA A 245 -6.38 25.19 8.52
CA ALA A 245 -7.22 24.93 7.35
C ALA A 245 -6.38 25.07 6.06
N GLU A 246 -6.42 24.04 5.21
CA GLU A 246 -5.60 23.94 3.99
C GLU A 246 -4.11 24.28 4.25
N GLY A 247 -3.61 23.90 5.45
CA GLY A 247 -2.30 24.28 5.99
C GLY A 247 -1.08 23.61 5.33
N TRP A 248 -1.10 23.38 4.01
CA TRP A 248 -0.05 22.70 3.26
C TRP A 248 1.33 23.35 3.40
N HIS A 249 1.37 24.67 3.56
CA HIS A 249 2.58 25.45 3.82
C HIS A 249 3.34 25.02 5.09
N LEU A 250 2.68 24.31 6.01
CA LEU A 250 3.29 23.76 7.24
C LEU A 250 4.10 22.49 6.97
N LEU A 251 4.07 21.97 5.74
CA LEU A 251 4.82 20.78 5.28
C LEU A 251 5.82 21.19 4.18
N PRO A 252 6.89 21.94 4.50
CA PRO A 252 7.88 22.34 3.52
C PRO A 252 8.60 21.12 2.94
N LEU A 253 9.05 21.18 1.68
CA LEU A 253 9.82 20.10 1.06
C LEU A 253 11.06 19.75 1.88
N LEU A 254 11.19 18.47 2.25
CA LEU A 254 12.43 17.94 2.82
C LEU A 254 13.44 17.72 1.68
N TRP A 255 14.60 18.36 1.80
CA TRP A 255 15.72 18.28 0.85
C TRP A 255 16.57 17.05 1.13
#